data_AF-L0GYS5-F1
#
_entry.id   AF-L0GYS5-F1
#
_cell.length_a   1.000
_cell.length_b   1.000
_cell.length_c   1.000
_cell.angle_alpha   90.00
_cell.angle_beta   90.00
_cell.angle_gamma   90.00
#
_symmetry.space_group_name_H-M   'P 1'
#
loop_
_entity.id
_entity.type
_entity.pdbx_description
1 polymer ?
#
loop_
_entity_poly.entity_id
_entity_poly.type
_entity_poly.pdbx_seq_one_letter_code
_entity_poly.pdbx_strand_id
1 'polypeptide(L)'
;MFRSLSDWWHRPIRSGDRVLGCVIGALGGAWGGLLGRLLLGQTPVSFSLLVEWASGVAILCGLLGILFPRIVTIVLYPLAIFGGGQS
;
A
#
# COMPACT_ATOMS: atom_id res chain seq x y z
N MET A 1 19.38 -15.44 -4.36
CA MET A 1 19.79 -14.14 -4.94
C MET A 1 19.33 -14.13 -6.39
N PHE A 2 18.38 -13.26 -6.74
CA PHE A 2 17.88 -13.17 -8.12
C PHE A 2 18.92 -12.47 -9.00
N ARG A 3 19.10 -12.96 -10.23
CA ARG A 3 20.08 -12.40 -11.19
C ARG A 3 19.49 -11.27 -12.03
N SER A 4 18.16 -11.20 -12.15
CA SER A 4 17.44 -10.20 -12.95
C SER A 4 16.05 -9.91 -12.39
N LEU A 5 15.56 -8.67 -12.61
CA LEU A 5 14.18 -8.28 -12.30
C LEU A 5 13.16 -9.08 -13.13
N SER A 6 13.56 -9.51 -14.34
CA SER A 6 12.73 -10.37 -15.20
C SER A 6 12.52 -11.75 -14.56
N ASP A 7 13.57 -12.36 -14.02
CA ASP A 7 13.48 -13.66 -13.34
C ASP A 7 12.58 -13.58 -12.11
N TRP A 8 12.69 -12.47 -11.36
CA TRP A 8 11.83 -12.19 -10.22
C TRP A 8 10.36 -11.94 -10.64
N TRP A 9 10.14 -11.29 -11.79
CA TRP A 9 8.81 -10.99 -12.31
C TRP A 9 8.09 -12.20 -12.91
N HIS A 10 8.81 -13.22 -13.38
CA HIS A 10 8.20 -14.42 -13.97
C HIS A 10 8.05 -15.60 -12.98
N ARG A 11 8.66 -15.54 -11.79
CA ARG A 11 8.52 -16.62 -10.80
C ARG A 11 7.04 -16.80 -10.40
N PRO A 12 6.60 -17.99 -9.97
CA PRO A 12 5.25 -18.18 -9.45
C PRO A 12 5.03 -17.36 -8.16
N ILE A 13 3.82 -16.80 -8.00
CA ILE A 13 3.43 -16.06 -6.79
C ILE A 13 3.20 -17.05 -5.66
N ARG A 14 3.88 -16.84 -4.52
CA ARG A 14 3.72 -17.65 -3.31
C ARG A 14 2.78 -16.99 -2.31
N SER A 15 2.29 -17.74 -1.34
CA SER A 15 1.44 -17.21 -0.26
C SER A 15 2.13 -16.07 0.51
N GLY A 16 3.45 -16.18 0.75
CA GLY A 16 4.24 -15.11 1.37
C GLY A 16 4.26 -13.81 0.57
N ASP A 17 4.27 -13.89 -0.77
CA ASP A 17 4.21 -12.68 -1.62
C ASP A 17 2.84 -11.99 -1.49
N ARG A 18 1.75 -12.77 -1.34
CA ARG A 18 0.39 -12.24 -1.12
C ARG A 18 0.24 -11.58 0.23
N VAL A 19 0.79 -12.18 1.28
CA VAL A 19 0.79 -11.58 2.63
C VAL A 19 1.59 -10.28 2.62
N LEU A 20 2.79 -10.29 2.02
CA LEU A 20 3.61 -9.09 1.90
C LEU A 20 2.90 -8.00 1.09
N GLY A 21 2.33 -8.35 -0.05
CA GLY A 21 1.54 -7.42 -0.88
C GLY A 21 0.34 -6.84 -0.13
N CYS A 22 -0.37 -7.66 0.66
CA CYS A 22 -1.47 -7.21 1.51
C CYS A 22 -1.01 -6.20 2.56
N VAL A 23 0.07 -6.49 3.28
CA VAL A 23 0.61 -5.61 4.33
C VAL A 23 1.10 -4.29 3.74
N ILE A 24 1.90 -4.35 2.67
CA ILE A 24 2.40 -3.14 1.99
C ILE A 24 1.24 -2.35 1.39
N GLY A 25 0.26 -3.04 0.79
CA GLY A 25 -0.94 -2.44 0.25
C GLY A 25 -1.76 -1.72 1.31
N ALA A 26 -1.99 -2.33 2.46
CA ALA A 26 -2.75 -1.72 3.55
C ALA A 26 -2.01 -0.52 4.15
N LEU A 27 -0.71 -0.63 4.41
CA LEU A 27 0.09 0.46 4.97
C LEU A 27 0.23 1.63 3.99
N GLY A 28 0.63 1.36 2.74
CA GLY A 28 0.74 2.38 1.71
C GLY A 28 -0.62 2.98 1.36
N GLY A 29 -1.68 2.16 1.31
CA GLY A 29 -3.05 2.60 1.08
C GLY A 29 -3.57 3.52 2.18
N ALA A 30 -3.28 3.22 3.46
CA ALA A 30 -3.65 4.10 4.57
C ALA A 30 -3.05 5.50 4.40
N TRP A 31 -1.75 5.57 4.11
CA TRP A 31 -1.06 6.82 3.83
C TRP A 31 -1.59 7.53 2.58
N GLY A 32 -1.86 6.77 1.51
CA GLY A 32 -2.45 7.30 0.28
C GLY A 32 -3.84 7.90 0.50
N GLY A 33 -4.68 7.24 1.30
CA GLY A 33 -6.01 7.73 1.67
C GLY A 33 -5.95 9.00 2.53
N LEU A 34 -5.05 9.04 3.50
CA LEU A 34 -4.82 10.22 4.34
C LEU A 34 -4.33 11.41 3.51
N LEU A 35 -3.25 11.23 2.74
CA LEU A 35 -2.69 12.29 1.90
C LEU A 35 -3.68 12.73 0.82
N GLY A 36 -4.38 11.79 0.19
CA GLY A 36 -5.42 12.10 -0.78
C GLY A 36 -6.52 12.98 -0.20
N ARG A 37 -7.04 12.65 1.00
CA ARG A 37 -8.09 13.45 1.64
C ARG A 37 -7.61 14.83 2.10
N LEU A 38 -6.36 14.93 2.55
CA LEU A 38 -5.74 16.17 3.00
C LEU A 38 -5.40 17.11 1.83
N LEU A 39 -4.92 16.58 0.71
CA LEU A 39 -4.48 17.38 -0.44
C LEU A 39 -5.62 17.79 -1.37
N LEU A 40 -6.62 16.91 -1.55
CA LEU A 40 -7.67 17.10 -2.57
C LEU A 40 -9.00 17.56 -1.99
N GLY A 41 -9.18 17.47 -0.68
CA GLY A 41 -10.47 17.72 -0.06
C GLY A 41 -10.55 19.05 0.68
N GLN A 42 -11.78 19.51 0.92
CA GLN A 42 -12.01 20.77 1.62
C GLN A 42 -11.57 20.69 3.08
N THR A 43 -10.93 21.75 3.56
CA THR A 43 -10.54 21.97 4.95
C THR A 43 -11.53 22.93 5.63
N PRO A 44 -11.73 22.82 6.96
CA PRO A 44 -11.12 21.87 7.89
C PRO A 44 -11.72 20.45 7.79
N VAL A 45 -10.88 19.44 7.97
CA VAL A 45 -11.26 18.02 7.91
C VAL A 45 -11.36 17.45 9.31
N SER A 46 -12.44 16.72 9.62
CA SER A 46 -12.58 16.02 10.88
C SER A 46 -11.67 14.78 10.94
N PHE A 47 -11.16 14.47 12.14
CA PHE A 47 -10.33 13.28 12.34
C PHE A 47 -11.07 11.98 11.97
N SER A 48 -12.38 11.89 12.27
CA SER A 48 -13.20 10.73 11.90
C SER A 48 -13.20 10.47 10.40
N LEU A 49 -13.27 11.53 9.59
CA LEU A 49 -13.27 11.40 8.14
C LEU A 49 -11.89 10.99 7.61
N LEU A 50 -10.81 11.44 8.25
CA LEU A 50 -9.45 10.97 7.91
C LEU A 50 -9.28 9.48 8.18
N VAL A 51 -9.79 8.98 9.31
CA VAL A 51 -9.74 7.55 9.65
C VAL A 51 -10.59 6.72 8.69
N GLU A 52 -11.76 7.21 8.31
CA GLU A 52 -12.63 6.54 7.32
C GLU A 52 -11.93 6.41 5.96
N TRP A 53 -11.30 7.48 5.49
CA TRP A 53 -10.53 7.45 4.23
C TRP A 53 -9.30 6.56 4.32
N ALA A 54 -8.54 6.65 5.42
CA ALA A 54 -7.37 5.82 5.65
C ALA A 54 -7.74 4.32 5.65
N SER A 55 -8.78 3.96 6.40
CA SER A 55 -9.23 2.56 6.52
C SER A 55 -9.82 2.03 5.22
N GLY A 56 -10.65 2.80 4.52
CA GLY A 56 -11.24 2.38 3.24
C GLY A 56 -10.18 2.12 2.17
N VAL A 57 -9.21 3.02 2.02
CA VAL A 57 -8.12 2.87 1.06
C VAL A 57 -7.15 1.76 1.49
N ALA A 58 -6.87 1.60 2.79
CA ALA A 58 -6.06 0.50 3.30
C ALA A 58 -6.67 -0.87 2.98
N ILE A 59 -7.98 -1.05 3.20
CA ILE A 59 -8.67 -2.32 2.88
C ILE A 59 -8.60 -2.58 1.38
N LEU A 60 -8.92 -1.58 0.55
CA LEU A 60 -8.88 -1.71 -0.91
C LEU A 60 -7.49 -2.08 -1.42
N CYS A 61 -6.45 -1.35 -1.00
CA CYS A 61 -5.07 -1.60 -1.41
C CYS A 61 -4.53 -2.92 -0.83
N GLY A 62 -4.96 -3.32 0.36
CA GLY A 62 -4.64 -4.63 0.93
C GLY A 62 -5.21 -5.79 0.11
N LEU A 63 -6.48 -5.70 -0.29
CA LEU A 63 -7.12 -6.68 -1.18
C LEU A 63 -6.44 -6.73 -2.56
N LEU A 64 -6.12 -5.57 -3.13
CA LEU A 64 -5.31 -5.49 -4.35
C LEU A 64 -3.93 -6.11 -4.16
N GLY A 65 -3.34 -6.00 -2.96
CA GLY A 65 -2.08 -6.63 -2.59
C GLY A 65 -2.14 -8.15 -2.57
N ILE A 66 -3.31 -8.73 -2.28
CA ILE A 66 -3.52 -10.18 -2.34
C ILE A 66 -3.65 -10.64 -3.81
N LEU A 67 -4.37 -9.87 -4.63
CA LEU A 67 -4.63 -10.18 -6.04
C LEU A 67 -3.41 -9.93 -6.93
N PHE A 68 -2.71 -8.82 -6.70
CA PHE A 68 -1.59 -8.31 -7.51
C PHE A 68 -0.37 -7.95 -6.65
N PRO A 69 0.17 -8.90 -5.86
CA PRO A 69 1.18 -8.61 -4.84
C PRO A 69 2.42 -7.91 -5.36
N ARG A 70 2.89 -8.24 -6.57
CA ARG A 70 4.10 -7.61 -7.15
C ARG A 70 3.89 -6.15 -7.51
N ILE A 71 2.79 -5.85 -8.19
CA ILE A 71 2.46 -4.48 -8.61
C ILE A 71 2.27 -3.63 -7.37
N VAL A 72 1.45 -4.10 -6.42
CA VAL A 72 1.18 -3.37 -5.18
C VAL A 72 2.44 -3.15 -4.36
N THR A 73 3.30 -4.17 -4.25
CA THR A 73 4.58 -4.01 -3.57
C THR A 73 5.43 -2.94 -4.24
N ILE A 74 5.65 -2.97 -5.56
CA ILE A 74 6.50 -1.95 -6.21
C ILE A 74 5.93 -0.54 -6.07
N VAL A 75 4.62 -0.39 -6.25
CA VAL A 75 3.96 0.93 -6.29
C VAL A 75 3.81 1.53 -4.90
N LEU A 76 3.37 0.73 -3.92
CA LEU A 76 3.02 1.23 -2.58
C LEU A 76 4.14 1.07 -1.54
N TYR A 77 5.22 0.35 -1.85
CA TYR A 77 6.34 0.19 -0.91
C TYR A 77 7.02 1.50 -0.48
N PRO A 78 7.29 2.47 -1.37
CA PRO A 78 7.82 3.77 -0.93
C PRO A 78 6.90 4.41 0.09
N LEU A 79 5.60 4.44 -0.19
CA LEU A 79 4.61 5.06 0.68
C LEU A 79 4.44 4.32 2.02
N ALA A 80 4.54 2.98 1.99
CA ALA A 80 4.53 2.16 3.20
C ALA A 80 5.75 2.41 4.10
N ILE A 81 6.93 2.72 3.54
CA ILE A 81 8.15 3.03 4.31
C ILE A 81 8.16 4.48 4.79
N PHE A 82 7.85 5.44 3.91
CA PHE A 82 7.88 6.86 4.27
C PHE A 82 6.86 7.21 5.36
N GLY A 83 5.82 6.39 5.49
CA GLY A 83 4.88 6.45 6.60
C GLY A 83 5.40 5.94 7.95
N GLY A 84 6.44 5.11 7.98
CA GLY A 84 6.99 4.51 9.20
C GLY A 84 8.05 5.34 9.92
N GLY A 85 8.61 6.35 9.26
CA GLY A 85 9.78 7.07 9.75
C GLY A 85 11.04 6.21 9.69
N GLN A 86 12.11 6.76 9.13
CA GLN A 86 13.44 6.19 9.33
C GLN A 86 13.84 6.52 10.77
N SER A 87 13.61 5.58 11.69
CA SER A 87 14.17 5.60 13.06
C SER A 87 15.47 4.81 13.09
#